data_AF-A0AAV5DSA0-F1
#
_entry.id   AF-A0AAV5DSA0-F1
#
_cell.length_a   1.000
_cell.length_b   1.000
_cell.length_c   1.000
_cell.angle_alpha   90.00
_cell.angle_beta   90.00
_cell.angle_gamma   90.00
#
_symmetry.space_group_name_H-M   'P 1'
#
loop_
_entity.id
_entity.type
_entity.pdbx_description
1 polymer ?
#
loop_
_entity_poly.entity_id
_entity_poly.type
_entity_poly.pdbx_seq_one_letter_code
_entity_poly.pdbx_strand_id
1 'polypeptide(L)'
;MLLCGLNPISGKRLGKDMGKVSSEVKKMTQEQILAFEKSGEISFFGHCLKLDDIKVVRQFKRPENVSEKEIDAAGDGDVLVILDLRADQSLIEAGVAREVVNRIQKLRKIAQLEPTDPVDVYYKSVGDNKNTLQDILKSQVVICEESHSVHDMSFVIYIARSSPMLSTDILPYVSGNSDHVEALRVYLLSRSISRLKSEFQARNGMITVDFIEGYPPIVLQLGKHVFLSAGDSYLARQS
;
A
#
# COMPACT_ATOMS: atom_id res chain seq x y z
N MET A 1 20.41 25.60 -11.11
CA MET A 1 21.54 26.44 -11.56
C MET A 1 22.20 25.77 -12.75
N LEU A 2 22.49 26.54 -13.80
CA LEU A 2 23.30 26.06 -14.93
C LEU A 2 24.76 26.35 -14.62
N LEU A 3 25.60 25.33 -14.79
CA LEU A 3 27.05 25.47 -14.80
C LEU A 3 27.56 25.07 -16.17
N CYS A 4 28.65 25.69 -16.61
CA CYS A 4 29.28 25.30 -17.85
C CYS A 4 30.81 25.25 -17.70
N GLY A 5 31.42 24.39 -18.51
CA GLY A 5 32.86 24.21 -18.53
C GLY A 5 33.33 23.81 -19.92
N LEU A 6 34.57 24.14 -20.26
CA LEU A 6 35.15 23.72 -21.53
C LEU A 6 35.30 22.20 -21.59
N ASN A 7 34.98 21.65 -22.74
CA ASN A 7 35.27 20.25 -23.06
C ASN A 7 36.79 20.06 -23.17
N PRO A 8 37.39 18.98 -22.61
CA PRO A 8 38.82 18.70 -22.73
C PRO A 8 39.36 18.72 -24.17
N ILE A 9 38.50 18.44 -25.16
CA ILE A 9 38.83 18.37 -26.58
C ILE A 9 39.22 19.76 -27.15
N SER A 10 38.71 20.86 -26.57
CA SER A 10 38.94 22.24 -27.04
C SER A 10 40.35 22.76 -26.69
N GLY A 11 41.11 22.05 -25.83
CA GLY A 11 42.41 22.49 -25.31
C GLY A 11 43.47 22.71 -26.40
N LYS A 12 43.44 21.93 -27.50
CA LYS A 12 44.39 22.09 -28.62
C LYS A 12 44.12 23.35 -29.46
N ARG A 13 42.85 23.77 -29.59
CA ARG A 13 42.47 24.98 -30.35
C ARG A 13 42.77 26.27 -29.58
N LEU A 14 42.54 26.25 -28.27
CA LEU A 14 42.63 27.45 -27.42
C LEU A 14 44.06 27.76 -26.98
N GLY A 15 44.95 26.75 -26.96
CA GLY A 15 46.37 26.93 -26.70
C GLY A 15 46.66 27.77 -25.45
N LYS A 16 47.37 28.89 -25.61
CA LYS A 16 47.77 29.79 -24.52
C LYS A 16 46.60 30.53 -23.86
N ASP A 17 45.47 30.70 -24.56
CA ASP A 17 44.30 31.39 -24.04
C ASP A 17 43.29 30.45 -23.35
N MET A 18 43.56 29.13 -23.34
CA MET A 18 42.70 28.13 -22.71
C MET A 18 42.31 28.50 -21.26
N GLY A 19 43.28 28.94 -20.46
CA GLY A 19 43.02 29.34 -19.07
C GLY A 19 42.06 30.53 -18.96
N LYS A 20 42.24 31.54 -19.81
CA LYS A 20 41.39 32.74 -19.83
C LYS A 20 39.97 32.41 -20.30
N VAL A 21 39.85 31.67 -21.40
CA VAL A 21 38.56 31.24 -21.95
C VAL A 21 37.83 30.33 -20.97
N SER A 22 38.51 29.38 -20.32
CA SER A 22 37.92 28.51 -19.29
C SER A 22 37.36 29.32 -18.12
N SER A 23 38.07 30.37 -17.71
CA SER A 23 37.63 31.24 -16.62
C SER A 23 36.38 32.04 -16.96
N GLU A 24 36.25 32.52 -18.21
CA GLU A 24 35.07 33.27 -18.65
C GLU A 24 33.87 32.36 -18.88
N VAL A 25 34.08 31.17 -19.46
CA VAL A 25 33.01 30.15 -19.59
C VAL A 25 32.43 29.83 -18.22
N LYS A 26 33.26 29.56 -17.19
CA LYS A 26 32.78 29.29 -15.83
C LYS A 26 32.03 30.46 -15.16
N LYS A 27 32.24 31.70 -15.62
CA LYS A 27 31.56 32.90 -15.11
C LYS A 27 30.29 33.26 -15.86
N MET A 28 29.95 32.54 -16.94
CA MET A 28 28.75 32.83 -17.71
C MET A 28 27.51 32.84 -16.80
N THR A 29 26.67 33.86 -16.94
CA THR A 29 25.41 33.93 -16.22
C THR A 29 24.41 32.92 -16.78
N GLN A 30 23.35 32.64 -16.04
CA GLN A 30 22.33 31.69 -16.47
C GLN A 30 21.67 32.14 -17.79
N GLU A 31 21.45 33.44 -17.96
CA GLU A 31 20.91 34.04 -19.19
C GLU A 31 21.87 33.85 -20.37
N GLN A 32 23.19 34.00 -20.15
CA GLN A 32 24.21 33.79 -21.17
C GLN A 32 24.32 32.32 -21.58
N ILE A 33 24.23 31.38 -20.63
CA ILE A 33 24.23 29.94 -20.91
C ILE A 33 23.00 29.56 -21.74
N LEU A 34 21.81 30.06 -21.37
CA LEU A 34 20.57 29.83 -22.12
C LEU A 34 20.61 30.47 -23.52
N ALA A 35 21.20 31.65 -23.64
CA ALA A 35 21.39 32.30 -24.94
C ALA A 35 22.35 31.49 -25.83
N PHE A 36 23.45 30.98 -25.27
CA PHE A 36 24.39 30.09 -25.95
C PHE A 36 23.75 28.78 -26.40
N GLU A 37 22.94 28.12 -25.56
CA GLU A 37 22.21 26.90 -25.94
C GLU A 37 21.26 27.16 -27.13
N LYS A 38 20.71 28.38 -27.25
CA LYS A 38 19.84 28.78 -28.37
C LYS A 38 20.60 29.22 -29.62
N SER A 39 21.68 29.98 -29.48
CA SER A 39 22.47 30.49 -30.61
C SER A 39 23.38 29.42 -31.21
N GLY A 40 23.79 28.43 -30.41
CA GLY A 40 24.72 27.36 -30.79
C GLY A 40 26.19 27.77 -30.77
N GLU A 41 26.50 29.05 -30.56
CA GLU A 41 27.85 29.58 -30.51
C GLU A 41 28.00 30.82 -29.61
N ILE A 42 29.19 31.00 -29.05
CA ILE A 42 29.60 32.17 -28.26
C ILE A 42 31.08 32.47 -28.48
N SER A 43 31.46 33.74 -28.45
CA SER A 43 32.85 34.16 -28.71
C SER A 43 33.51 34.79 -27.48
N PHE A 44 34.71 34.33 -27.14
CA PHE A 44 35.57 34.91 -26.10
C PHE A 44 36.98 35.13 -26.63
N PHE A 45 37.54 36.32 -26.40
CA PHE A 45 38.93 36.66 -26.82
C PHE A 45 39.24 36.32 -28.29
N GLY A 46 38.26 36.47 -29.20
CA GLY A 46 38.41 36.15 -30.62
C GLY A 46 38.25 34.67 -30.99
N HIS A 47 37.97 33.79 -30.02
CA HIS A 47 37.69 32.38 -30.24
C HIS A 47 36.19 32.12 -30.25
N CYS A 48 35.66 31.57 -31.34
CA CYS A 48 34.28 31.10 -31.42
C CYS A 48 34.17 29.66 -30.88
N LEU A 49 33.39 29.49 -29.81
CA LEU A 49 33.08 28.24 -29.16
C LEU A 49 31.69 27.76 -29.59
N LYS A 50 31.58 26.50 -29.98
CA LYS A 50 30.32 25.85 -30.35
C LYS A 50 29.81 24.93 -29.23
N LEU A 51 28.63 24.35 -29.40
CA LEU A 51 28.03 23.40 -28.44
C LEU A 51 28.99 22.26 -28.04
N ASP A 52 29.81 21.75 -28.97
CA ASP A 52 30.77 20.68 -28.66
C ASP A 52 31.95 21.14 -27.79
N ASP A 53 32.24 22.45 -27.79
CA ASP A 53 33.36 23.04 -27.05
C ASP A 53 33.00 23.31 -25.57
N ILE A 54 31.72 23.39 -25.22
CA ILE A 54 31.22 23.74 -23.87
C ILE A 54 30.26 22.67 -23.36
N LYS A 55 30.61 22.02 -22.26
CA LYS A 55 29.71 21.14 -21.52
C LYS A 55 28.85 21.97 -20.57
N VAL A 56 27.55 22.04 -20.83
CA VAL A 56 26.56 22.61 -19.91
C VAL A 56 26.05 21.49 -19.00
N VAL A 57 26.04 21.75 -17.69
CA VAL A 57 25.58 20.82 -16.66
C VAL A 57 24.50 21.51 -15.83
N ARG A 58 23.35 20.85 -15.71
CA ARG A 58 22.26 21.29 -14.82
C ARG A 58 22.55 20.78 -13.41
N GLN A 59 22.62 21.68 -12.44
CA GLN A 59 22.73 21.32 -11.02
C GLN A 59 21.56 21.90 -10.23
N PHE A 60 21.05 21.13 -9.27
CA PHE A 60 20.09 21.64 -8.31
C PHE A 60 20.81 22.57 -7.31
N LYS A 61 20.33 23.81 -7.17
CA LYS A 61 20.75 24.69 -6.07
C LYS A 61 19.65 24.64 -5.03
N ARG A 62 19.93 24.00 -3.89
CA ARG A 62 18.98 23.93 -2.78
C ARG A 62 18.66 25.34 -2.27
N PRO A 63 17.39 25.67 -1.99
CA PRO A 63 17.02 26.89 -1.29
C PRO A 63 17.71 26.97 0.09
N GLU A 64 18.06 28.17 0.55
CA GLU A 64 18.79 28.37 1.82
C GLU A 64 18.01 27.90 3.05
N ASN A 65 16.68 27.84 2.94
CA ASN A 65 15.76 27.46 4.00
C ASN A 65 15.39 25.97 4.01
N VAL A 66 16.05 25.12 3.21
CA VAL A 66 15.72 23.69 3.11
C VAL A 66 16.99 22.87 3.32
N SER A 67 16.91 21.82 4.12
CA SER A 67 18.04 20.92 4.43
C SER A 67 18.17 19.75 3.46
N GLU A 68 19.31 19.05 3.50
CA GLU A 68 19.52 17.84 2.68
C GLU A 68 18.57 16.70 3.02
N LYS A 69 18.02 16.70 4.23
CA LYS A 69 17.05 15.69 4.69
C LYS A 69 15.64 15.93 4.15
N GLU A 70 15.38 17.14 3.66
CA GLU A 70 14.06 17.54 3.19
C GLU A 70 13.96 17.53 1.67
N ILE A 71 15.05 17.81 0.97
CA ILE A 71 15.11 17.70 -0.49
C ILE A 71 16.43 17.06 -0.89
N ASP A 72 16.31 15.98 -1.64
CA ASP A 72 17.42 15.32 -2.31
C ASP A 72 17.34 15.56 -3.82
N ALA A 73 18.50 15.64 -4.47
CA ALA A 73 18.57 15.84 -5.91
C ALA A 73 19.74 15.08 -6.50
N ALA A 74 19.45 14.31 -7.55
CA ALA A 74 20.43 13.55 -8.30
C ALA A 74 20.30 13.87 -9.79
N GLY A 75 21.43 13.91 -10.49
CA GLY A 75 21.41 14.14 -11.94
C GLY A 75 22.65 13.58 -12.63
N ASP A 76 22.50 13.30 -13.92
CA ASP A 76 23.55 12.77 -14.81
C ASP A 76 23.90 13.78 -15.93
N GLY A 77 23.82 15.07 -15.62
CA GLY A 77 24.07 16.17 -16.56
C GLY A 77 22.87 16.49 -17.46
N ASP A 78 22.29 15.49 -18.12
CA ASP A 78 21.16 15.67 -19.05
C ASP A 78 19.80 15.70 -18.32
N VAL A 79 19.68 14.88 -17.28
CA VAL A 79 18.47 14.77 -16.46
C VAL A 79 18.80 15.13 -15.01
N LEU A 80 17.88 15.86 -14.38
CA LEU A 80 17.93 16.20 -12.97
C LEU A 80 16.61 15.76 -12.32
N VAL A 81 16.71 14.92 -11.30
CA VAL A 81 15.59 14.48 -10.47
C VAL A 81 15.71 15.19 -9.12
N ILE A 82 14.63 15.80 -8.68
CA ILE A 82 14.53 16.47 -7.37
C ILE A 82 13.41 15.76 -6.63
N LEU A 83 13.73 15.20 -5.47
CA LEU A 83 12.79 14.48 -4.61
C LEU A 83 12.53 15.29 -3.35
N ASP A 84 11.26 15.60 -3.11
CA ASP A 84 10.80 16.15 -1.85
C ASP A 84 10.67 15.00 -0.83
N LEU A 85 11.47 15.06 0.23
CA LEU A 85 11.56 14.06 1.29
C LEU A 85 10.79 14.48 2.55
N ARG A 86 10.15 15.65 2.54
CA ARG A 86 9.37 16.11 3.69
C ARG A 86 8.22 15.14 3.91
N ALA A 87 8.25 14.47 5.05
CA ALA A 87 7.17 13.62 5.47
C ALA A 87 5.93 14.49 5.70
N ASP A 88 4.90 14.28 4.89
CA ASP A 88 3.56 14.74 5.19
C ASP A 88 2.75 13.60 5.83
N GLN A 89 1.60 13.96 6.39
CA GLN A 89 0.73 13.00 7.06
C GLN A 89 0.29 11.85 6.14
N SER A 90 0.07 12.12 4.84
CA SER A 90 -0.32 11.11 3.87
C SER A 90 0.80 10.10 3.58
N LEU A 91 2.06 10.55 3.59
CA LEU A 91 3.24 9.69 3.46
C LEU A 91 3.40 8.78 4.68
N ILE A 92 3.17 9.31 5.89
CA ILE A 92 3.19 8.53 7.12
C ILE A 92 2.10 7.46 7.08
N GLU A 93 0.86 7.83 6.75
CA GLU A 93 -0.27 6.91 6.64
C GLU A 93 -0.03 5.83 5.58
N ALA A 94 0.50 6.20 4.41
CA ALA A 94 0.87 5.25 3.37
C ALA A 94 1.99 4.29 3.84
N GLY A 95 2.95 4.79 4.60
CA GLY A 95 4.01 3.98 5.23
C GLY A 95 3.45 2.95 6.20
N VAL A 96 2.59 3.40 7.13
CA VAL A 96 1.89 2.54 8.09
C VAL A 96 1.05 1.49 7.37
N ALA A 97 0.25 1.88 6.38
CA ALA A 97 -0.57 0.96 5.60
C ALA A 97 0.29 -0.11 4.89
N ARG A 98 1.39 0.30 4.25
CA ARG A 98 2.33 -0.62 3.62
C ARG A 98 2.94 -1.59 4.63
N GLU A 99 3.27 -1.13 5.83
CA GLU A 99 3.78 -2.00 6.87
C GLU A 99 2.73 -3.03 7.33
N VAL A 100 1.49 -2.61 7.61
CA VAL A 100 0.39 -3.51 7.98
C VAL A 100 0.18 -4.58 6.91
N VAL A 101 0.10 -4.18 5.63
CA VAL A 101 -0.03 -5.12 4.51
C VAL A 101 1.13 -6.10 4.48
N ASN A 102 2.37 -5.62 4.64
CA ASN A 102 3.54 -6.49 4.69
C ASN A 102 3.48 -7.51 5.84
N ARG A 103 2.94 -7.14 7.01
CA ARG A 103 2.76 -8.08 8.13
C ARG A 103 1.71 -9.13 7.82
N ILE A 104 0.55 -8.73 7.30
CA ILE A 104 -0.50 -9.67 6.88
C ILE A 104 0.04 -10.66 5.83
N GLN A 105 0.82 -10.19 4.86
CA GLN A 105 1.41 -11.05 3.83
C GLN A 105 2.46 -12.02 4.39
N LYS A 106 3.25 -11.60 5.38
CA LYS A 106 4.17 -12.51 6.10
C LYS A 106 3.39 -13.58 6.85
N LEU A 107 2.31 -13.20 7.54
CA LEU A 107 1.46 -14.14 8.27
C LEU A 107 0.80 -15.15 7.35
N ARG A 108 0.32 -14.72 6.17
CA ARG A 108 -0.20 -15.63 5.14
C ARG A 108 0.84 -16.68 4.73
N LYS A 109 2.09 -16.27 4.53
CA LYS A 109 3.19 -17.20 4.18
C LYS A 109 3.50 -18.18 5.31
N ILE A 110 3.55 -17.71 6.56
CA ILE A 110 3.77 -18.56 7.75
C ILE A 110 2.65 -19.59 7.88
N ALA A 111 1.41 -19.15 7.63
CA ALA A 111 0.22 -19.99 7.61
C ALA A 111 0.12 -20.92 6.38
N GLN A 112 1.08 -20.87 5.46
CA GLN A 112 1.10 -21.65 4.20
C GLN A 112 -0.16 -21.45 3.35
N LEU A 113 -0.66 -20.22 3.31
CA LEU A 113 -1.83 -19.83 2.54
C LEU A 113 -1.42 -19.28 1.17
N GLU A 114 -2.21 -19.60 0.16
CA GLU A 114 -2.06 -19.03 -1.17
C GLU A 114 -2.59 -17.57 -1.20
N PRO A 115 -2.08 -16.71 -2.10
CA PRO A 115 -2.56 -15.33 -2.23
C PRO A 115 -4.07 -15.23 -2.53
N THR A 116 -4.63 -16.24 -3.19
CA THR A 116 -6.06 -16.33 -3.55
C THR A 116 -6.94 -16.84 -2.42
N ASP A 117 -6.36 -17.38 -1.35
CA ASP A 117 -7.15 -17.96 -0.27
C ASP A 117 -7.90 -16.85 0.48
N PRO A 118 -9.23 -16.99 0.67
CA PRO A 118 -9.99 -16.07 1.49
C PRO A 118 -9.59 -16.23 2.95
N VAL A 119 -9.28 -15.11 3.59
CA VAL A 119 -9.00 -15.05 5.02
C VAL A 119 -9.68 -13.85 5.62
N ASP A 120 -10.04 -13.98 6.88
CA ASP A 120 -10.47 -12.85 7.68
C ASP A 120 -9.28 -12.36 8.50
N VAL A 121 -9.02 -11.06 8.45
CA VAL A 121 -7.96 -10.41 9.22
C VAL A 121 -8.58 -9.58 10.32
N TYR A 122 -8.18 -9.85 11.55
CA TYR A 122 -8.58 -9.08 12.73
C TYR A 122 -7.36 -8.42 13.35
N TYR A 123 -7.58 -7.29 14.01
CA TYR A 123 -6.53 -6.65 14.78
C TYR A 123 -7.07 -6.19 16.13
N LYS A 124 -6.21 -6.19 17.14
CA LYS A 124 -6.51 -5.68 18.47
C LYS A 124 -5.38 -4.76 18.93
N SER A 125 -5.70 -3.53 19.32
CA SER A 125 -4.71 -2.66 19.97
C SER A 125 -4.34 -3.23 21.34
N VAL A 126 -3.04 -3.23 21.65
CA VAL A 126 -2.53 -3.55 22.98
C VAL A 126 -3.08 -2.50 23.94
N GLY A 127 -3.88 -2.94 24.93
CA GLY A 127 -4.58 -2.06 25.88
C GLY A 127 -6.08 -1.90 25.66
N ASP A 128 -6.64 -2.34 24.53
CA ASP A 128 -8.09 -2.34 24.32
C ASP A 128 -8.73 -3.57 25.01
N ASN A 129 -9.68 -3.35 25.92
CA ASN A 129 -10.38 -4.41 26.68
C ASN A 129 -11.77 -4.73 26.12
N LYS A 130 -12.07 -4.35 24.88
CA LYS A 130 -13.33 -4.74 24.25
C LYS A 130 -13.41 -6.25 24.01
N ASN A 131 -14.39 -6.90 24.64
CA ASN A 131 -14.66 -8.34 24.54
C ASN A 131 -15.14 -8.78 23.14
N THR A 132 -15.62 -7.86 22.29
CA THR A 132 -16.21 -8.17 20.98
C THR A 132 -15.28 -8.99 20.08
N LEU A 133 -13.98 -8.65 20.03
CA LEU A 133 -13.01 -9.43 19.25
C LEU A 133 -12.76 -10.80 19.87
N GLN A 134 -12.73 -10.92 21.20
CA GLN A 134 -12.57 -12.22 21.85
C GLN A 134 -13.75 -13.15 21.53
N ASP A 135 -14.98 -12.65 21.52
CA ASP A 135 -16.15 -13.44 21.20
C ASP A 135 -16.21 -13.86 19.73
N ILE A 136 -15.73 -12.99 18.82
CA ILE A 136 -15.54 -13.34 17.40
C ILE A 136 -14.46 -14.43 17.26
N LEU A 137 -13.29 -14.24 17.89
CA LEU A 137 -12.17 -15.19 17.79
C LEU A 137 -12.49 -16.57 18.41
N LYS A 138 -13.28 -16.63 19.49
CA LYS A 138 -13.76 -17.92 20.05
C LYS A 138 -14.58 -18.74 19.06
N SER A 139 -15.26 -18.06 18.13
CA SER A 139 -16.15 -18.69 17.14
C SER A 139 -15.46 -18.99 15.79
N GLN A 140 -14.20 -18.61 15.64
CA GLN A 140 -13.43 -18.70 14.39
C GLN A 140 -12.21 -19.62 14.57
N VAL A 141 -11.76 -20.25 13.49
CA VAL A 141 -10.50 -21.02 13.50
C VAL A 141 -9.36 -20.06 13.19
N VAL A 142 -8.69 -19.57 14.24
CA VAL A 142 -7.48 -18.76 14.13
C VAL A 142 -6.36 -19.61 13.56
N ILE A 143 -5.77 -19.16 12.45
CA ILE A 143 -4.67 -19.85 11.76
C ILE A 143 -3.33 -19.35 12.29
N CYS A 144 -3.21 -18.04 12.48
CA CYS A 144 -1.97 -17.41 12.93
C CYS A 144 -2.26 -16.12 13.69
N GLU A 145 -1.42 -15.81 14.68
CA GLU A 145 -1.43 -14.54 15.40
C GLU A 145 0.00 -14.02 15.55
N GLU A 146 0.18 -12.69 15.48
CA GLU A 146 1.47 -12.06 15.73
C GLU A 146 1.30 -10.63 16.26
N SER A 147 2.11 -10.29 17.25
CA SER A 147 2.16 -8.96 17.87
C SER A 147 3.13 -8.06 17.13
N HIS A 148 2.71 -6.82 16.87
CA HIS A 148 3.50 -5.83 16.13
C HIS A 148 3.40 -4.45 16.78
N SER A 149 4.44 -3.66 16.58
CA SER A 149 4.46 -2.25 16.93
C SER A 149 4.86 -1.42 15.72
N VAL A 150 4.06 -0.43 15.36
CA VAL A 150 4.27 0.49 14.24
C VAL A 150 3.96 1.91 14.72
N HIS A 151 4.94 2.82 14.63
CA HIS A 151 4.76 4.24 14.95
C HIS A 151 3.92 4.49 16.22
N ASP A 152 4.44 4.05 17.38
CA ASP A 152 3.82 4.13 18.72
C ASP A 152 2.50 3.37 18.92
N MET A 153 1.97 2.72 17.89
CA MET A 153 0.84 1.80 18.01
C MET A 153 1.36 0.39 18.22
N SER A 154 0.81 -0.33 19.20
CA SER A 154 1.05 -1.76 19.37
C SER A 154 -0.25 -2.51 19.17
N PHE A 155 -0.24 -3.52 18.32
CA PHE A 155 -1.43 -4.30 18.00
C PHE A 155 -1.08 -5.76 17.69
N VAL A 156 -2.04 -6.64 17.89
CA VAL A 156 -1.95 -8.06 17.52
C VAL A 156 -2.79 -8.26 16.28
N ILE A 157 -2.22 -8.88 15.25
CA ILE A 157 -2.92 -9.28 14.02
C ILE A 157 -3.26 -10.76 14.13
N TYR A 158 -4.51 -11.10 13.79
CA TYR A 158 -4.99 -12.48 13.69
C TYR A 158 -5.41 -12.75 12.25
N ILE A 159 -4.98 -13.87 11.70
CA ILE A 159 -5.51 -14.43 10.46
C ILE A 159 -6.37 -15.64 10.83
N ALA A 160 -7.64 -15.63 10.45
CA ALA A 160 -8.55 -16.75 10.65
C ALA A 160 -9.06 -17.28 9.30
N ARG A 161 -9.46 -18.56 9.29
CA ARG A 161 -10.21 -19.10 8.15
C ARG A 161 -11.54 -18.40 8.08
N SER A 162 -11.89 -17.85 6.92
CA SER A 162 -13.27 -17.42 6.69
C SER A 162 -14.18 -18.62 6.94
N SER A 163 -15.22 -18.42 7.74
CA SER A 163 -16.17 -19.49 8.07
C SER A 163 -17.57 -18.92 8.23
N PRO A 164 -18.60 -19.64 7.77
CA PRO A 164 -19.97 -19.16 7.86
C PRO A 164 -20.43 -19.07 9.32
N MET A 165 -21.13 -17.98 9.64
CA MET A 165 -21.68 -17.70 10.95
C MET A 165 -23.20 -17.65 10.90
N LEU A 166 -23.84 -18.23 11.92
CA LEU A 166 -25.27 -18.06 12.19
C LEU A 166 -25.50 -16.86 13.10
N SER A 167 -26.47 -16.02 12.72
CA SER A 167 -26.98 -14.93 13.55
C SER A 167 -27.89 -15.46 14.65
N THR A 168 -28.00 -14.71 15.75
CA THR A 168 -29.02 -14.94 16.78
C THR A 168 -30.45 -14.75 16.27
N ASP A 169 -30.62 -14.07 15.12
CA ASP A 169 -31.94 -13.88 14.49
C ASP A 169 -32.58 -15.18 14.01
N ILE A 170 -31.82 -16.30 13.99
CA ILE A 170 -32.37 -17.62 13.68
C ILE A 170 -33.18 -18.23 14.84
N LEU A 171 -32.96 -17.76 16.08
CA LEU A 171 -33.54 -18.35 17.29
C LEU A 171 -35.07 -18.50 17.27
N PRO A 172 -35.86 -17.52 16.77
CA PRO A 172 -37.31 -17.67 16.65
C PRO A 172 -37.73 -18.79 15.70
N TYR A 173 -36.96 -19.06 14.65
CA TYR A 173 -37.28 -20.05 13.62
C TYR A 173 -36.97 -21.49 14.06
N VAL A 174 -36.02 -21.64 14.98
CA VAL A 174 -35.69 -22.93 15.60
C VAL A 174 -36.44 -23.17 16.92
N SER A 175 -37.38 -22.28 17.29
CA SER A 175 -38.07 -22.31 18.58
C SER A 175 -37.12 -22.36 19.79
N GLY A 176 -35.95 -21.74 19.67
CA GLY A 176 -34.91 -21.76 20.72
C GLY A 176 -34.22 -23.12 20.92
N ASN A 177 -34.44 -24.11 20.04
CA ASN A 177 -33.79 -25.42 20.14
C ASN A 177 -32.29 -25.33 19.82
N SER A 178 -31.45 -25.46 20.85
CA SER A 178 -29.99 -25.38 20.71
C SER A 178 -29.40 -26.44 19.79
N ASP A 179 -29.97 -27.65 19.80
CA ASP A 179 -29.47 -28.76 18.99
C ASP A 179 -29.77 -28.53 17.51
N HIS A 180 -30.90 -27.89 17.20
CA HIS A 180 -31.21 -27.46 15.82
C HIS A 180 -30.24 -26.37 15.34
N VAL A 181 -29.90 -25.39 16.20
CA VAL A 181 -28.90 -24.37 15.87
C VAL A 181 -27.55 -25.01 15.59
N GLU A 182 -27.15 -25.98 16.41
CA GLU A 182 -25.88 -26.66 16.24
C GLU A 182 -25.88 -27.53 14.97
N ALA A 183 -26.97 -28.23 14.68
CA ALA A 183 -27.12 -28.97 13.43
C ALA A 183 -27.01 -28.06 12.19
N LEU A 184 -27.63 -26.88 12.22
CA LEU A 184 -27.48 -25.87 11.16
C LEU A 184 -26.04 -25.35 11.06
N ARG A 185 -25.37 -25.14 12.19
CA ARG A 185 -23.96 -24.72 12.23
C ARG A 185 -23.07 -25.78 11.58
N VAL A 186 -23.21 -27.04 11.99
CA VAL A 186 -22.46 -28.17 11.42
C VAL A 186 -22.74 -28.29 9.93
N TYR A 187 -24.01 -28.17 9.51
CA TYR A 187 -24.37 -28.15 8.10
C TYR A 187 -23.61 -27.05 7.35
N LEU A 188 -23.66 -25.79 7.80
CA LEU A 188 -22.99 -24.68 7.12
C LEU A 188 -21.46 -24.86 7.08
N LEU A 189 -20.85 -25.30 8.19
CA LEU A 189 -19.40 -25.52 8.29
C LEU A 189 -18.90 -26.68 7.42
N SER A 190 -19.76 -27.67 7.13
CA SER A 190 -19.41 -28.79 6.24
C SER A 190 -19.33 -28.39 4.76
N ARG A 191 -19.78 -27.19 4.41
CA ARG A 191 -19.94 -26.72 3.02
C ARG A 191 -18.78 -25.82 2.65
N SER A 192 -18.32 -25.91 1.39
CA SER A 192 -17.37 -24.94 0.87
C SER A 192 -18.01 -23.56 0.73
N ILE A 193 -17.34 -22.51 1.19
CA ILE A 193 -17.82 -21.12 1.16
C ILE A 193 -18.17 -20.67 -0.25
N SER A 194 -17.35 -21.01 -1.25
CA SER A 194 -17.60 -20.65 -2.65
C SER A 194 -18.91 -21.23 -3.19
N ARG A 195 -19.24 -22.48 -2.81
CA ARG A 195 -20.54 -23.10 -3.16
C ARG A 195 -21.69 -22.43 -2.42
N LEU A 196 -21.58 -22.23 -1.11
CA LEU A 196 -22.61 -21.51 -0.34
C LEU A 196 -22.90 -20.13 -0.94
N LYS A 197 -21.84 -19.37 -1.25
CA LYS A 197 -21.96 -18.05 -1.89
C LYS A 197 -22.72 -18.14 -3.21
N SER A 198 -22.35 -19.09 -4.06
CA SER A 198 -23.00 -19.29 -5.37
C SER A 198 -24.47 -19.69 -5.22
N GLU A 199 -24.81 -20.52 -4.22
CA GLU A 199 -26.18 -20.96 -3.95
C GLU A 199 -27.06 -19.82 -3.45
N PHE A 200 -26.57 -19.03 -2.50
CA PHE A 200 -27.26 -17.82 -2.06
C PHE A 200 -27.48 -16.86 -3.22
N GLN A 201 -26.46 -16.62 -4.06
CA GLN A 201 -26.59 -15.74 -5.23
C GLN A 201 -27.63 -16.25 -6.24
N ALA A 202 -27.62 -17.54 -6.56
CA ALA A 202 -28.58 -18.14 -7.50
C ALA A 202 -30.04 -18.09 -7.00
N ARG A 203 -30.25 -17.98 -5.69
CA ARG A 203 -31.57 -18.00 -5.04
C ARG A 203 -31.93 -16.67 -4.37
N ASN A 204 -31.43 -15.56 -4.91
CA ASN A 204 -31.75 -14.21 -4.45
C ASN A 204 -31.51 -13.99 -2.93
N GLY A 205 -30.40 -14.53 -2.42
CA GLY A 205 -29.98 -14.39 -1.02
C GLY A 205 -30.62 -15.38 -0.05
N MET A 206 -31.36 -16.39 -0.52
CA MET A 206 -32.05 -17.36 0.34
C MET A 206 -31.67 -18.81 0.02
N ILE A 207 -31.52 -19.65 1.03
CA ILE A 207 -31.43 -21.11 0.87
C ILE A 207 -32.41 -21.80 1.80
N THR A 208 -32.97 -22.93 1.37
CA THR A 208 -33.78 -23.79 2.23
C THR A 208 -32.95 -24.98 2.67
N VAL A 209 -32.93 -25.24 3.97
CA VAL A 209 -32.29 -26.41 4.58
C VAL A 209 -33.41 -27.34 5.03
N ASP A 210 -33.57 -28.48 4.35
CA ASP A 210 -34.70 -29.41 4.52
C ASP A 210 -34.27 -30.87 4.75
N PHE A 211 -32.97 -31.14 4.82
CA PHE A 211 -32.39 -32.49 4.93
C PHE A 211 -31.73 -32.76 6.29
N ILE A 212 -31.88 -31.88 7.29
CA ILE A 212 -31.42 -32.17 8.64
C ILE A 212 -32.45 -33.08 9.31
N GLU A 213 -32.08 -34.33 9.51
CA GLU A 213 -32.94 -35.35 10.12
C GLU A 213 -33.37 -34.91 11.54
N GLY A 214 -34.66 -35.10 11.84
CA GLY A 214 -35.24 -34.73 13.14
C GLY A 214 -35.66 -33.26 13.29
N TYR A 215 -35.47 -32.43 12.26
CA TYR A 215 -35.81 -31.00 12.33
C TYR A 215 -36.63 -30.51 11.12
N PRO A 216 -37.51 -29.49 11.32
CA PRO A 216 -38.31 -28.94 10.24
C PRO A 216 -37.46 -28.12 9.25
N PRO A 217 -37.88 -28.01 7.97
CA PRO A 217 -37.19 -27.17 6.99
C PRO A 217 -37.09 -25.71 7.43
N ILE A 218 -35.94 -25.08 7.20
CA ILE A 218 -35.69 -23.68 7.53
C ILE A 218 -35.15 -22.91 6.32
N VAL A 219 -35.68 -21.70 6.12
CA VAL A 219 -35.17 -20.74 5.13
C VAL A 219 -34.14 -19.83 5.78
N LEU A 220 -32.90 -19.92 5.30
CA LEU A 220 -31.78 -19.08 5.71
C LEU A 220 -31.62 -17.94 4.71
N GLN A 221 -31.49 -16.71 5.23
CA GLN A 221 -31.24 -15.52 4.44
C GLN A 221 -29.80 -15.02 4.70
N LEU A 222 -29.04 -14.80 3.63
CA LEU A 222 -27.71 -14.21 3.69
C LEU A 222 -27.79 -12.76 4.18
N GLY A 223 -26.91 -12.38 5.11
CA GLY A 223 -26.88 -11.04 5.71
C GLY A 223 -27.88 -10.84 6.85
N LYS A 224 -28.73 -11.83 7.14
CA LYS A 224 -29.70 -11.79 8.25
C LYS A 224 -29.54 -13.01 9.16
N HIS A 225 -29.76 -14.21 8.61
CA HIS A 225 -29.64 -15.46 9.36
C HIS A 225 -28.23 -16.05 9.26
N VAL A 226 -27.58 -15.87 8.10
CA VAL A 226 -26.24 -16.43 7.83
C VAL A 226 -25.32 -15.33 7.30
N PHE A 227 -24.08 -15.34 7.73
CA PHE A 227 -22.98 -14.54 7.22
C PHE A 227 -21.88 -15.48 6.73
N LEU A 228 -21.17 -15.18 5.64
CA LEU A 228 -20.15 -16.09 5.09
C LEU A 228 -18.79 -15.97 5.78
N SER A 229 -18.61 -14.89 6.55
CA SER A 229 -17.45 -14.62 7.38
C SER A 229 -17.86 -13.91 8.67
N ALA A 230 -16.99 -13.91 9.68
CA ALA A 230 -17.20 -13.06 10.84
C ALA A 230 -17.09 -11.57 10.48
N GLY A 231 -16.29 -11.24 9.46
CA GLY A 231 -16.20 -9.88 8.92
C GLY A 231 -17.55 -9.37 8.42
N ASP A 232 -18.28 -10.18 7.64
CA ASP A 232 -19.61 -9.83 7.13
C ASP A 232 -20.60 -9.58 8.28
N SER A 233 -20.57 -10.43 9.31
CA SER A 233 -21.44 -10.28 10.48
C SER A 233 -21.10 -9.02 11.28
N TYR A 234 -19.82 -8.69 11.42
CA TYR A 234 -19.38 -7.49 12.13
C TYR A 234 -19.82 -6.22 11.42
N LEU A 235 -19.62 -6.14 10.10
CA LEU A 235 -20.04 -5.00 9.29
C LEU A 235 -21.55 -4.76 9.37
N ALA A 236 -22.35 -5.82 9.30
CA ALA A 236 -23.81 -5.73 9.40
C ALA A 236 -24.31 -5.25 10.77
N ARG A 237 -23.52 -5.39 11.84
CA ARG A 237 -23.87 -4.87 13.19
C ARG A 237 -23.50 -3.39 13.38
N GLN A 238 -22.68 -2.84 12.49
CA GLN A 238 -22.25 -1.43 12.56
C GLN A 238 -23.14 -0.49 11.72
N SER A 239 -23.87 -1.03 10.76
CA SER A 239 -24.83 -0.34 9.88
C SER A 239 -26.21 -0.23 10.51
#